data_AF-A0A7R9R0J5-F1
#
_entry.id   AF-A0A7R9R0J5-F1
#
_cell.length_a   1.000
_cell.length_b   1.000
_cell.length_c   1.000
_cell.angle_alpha   90.00
_cell.angle_beta   90.00
_cell.angle_gamma   90.00
#
_symmetry.space_group_name_H-M   'P 1'
#
loop_
_entity.id
_entity.type
_entity.pdbx_description
1 polymer ?
#
loop_
_entity_poly.entity_id
_entity_poly.type
_entity_poly.pdbx_seq_one_letter_code
_entity_poly.pdbx_strand_id
1 'polypeptide(L)'
;MWVDYLNPDAAKWWSSKFEPSHFPGFDGLVDIWNDMNEPSVFSGPEVTAPRDMKHYGDVEHRDLHNMYGFLMTKSTYEGLTQYRPNTRPFILTRSFFVGSQRHCAAWTGDNMSKWEHLRMTIPMLLSHSIAGITFIGADIPGFFFNPETEELVVRWYQTSVFHTFFRGHAHLDTKRREPWTFSEPTKLAIRDVIRLRYTYLPLLYKLFYENELSGMPPMRPLWMTFPED
;
A
#
# COMPACT_ATOMS: atom_id res chain seq x y z
N MET A 1 3.09 -23.34 4.62
CA MET A 1 4.41 -23.31 3.96
C MET A 1 4.57 -21.92 3.37
N TRP A 2 5.71 -21.26 3.61
CA TRP A 2 6.00 -19.92 3.12
C TRP A 2 7.26 -19.94 2.27
N VAL A 3 7.34 -19.05 1.28
CA VAL A 3 8.53 -18.89 0.45
C VAL A 3 9.60 -18.15 1.27
N ASP A 4 10.80 -18.70 1.33
CA ASP A 4 11.91 -18.02 1.98
C ASP A 4 12.63 -17.09 1.00
N TYR A 5 12.24 -15.81 1.00
CA TYR A 5 12.81 -14.81 0.09
C TYR A 5 14.26 -14.42 0.41
N LEU A 6 14.83 -14.88 1.54
CA LEU A 6 16.27 -14.73 1.79
C LEU A 6 17.08 -15.71 0.91
N ASN A 7 16.50 -16.86 0.55
CA ASN A 7 17.12 -17.80 -0.38
C ASN A 7 17.10 -17.21 -1.80
N PRO A 8 18.27 -16.96 -2.42
CA PRO A 8 18.32 -16.38 -3.76
C PRO A 8 17.63 -17.25 -4.83
N ASP A 9 17.67 -18.57 -4.70
CA ASP A 9 17.00 -19.48 -5.64
C ASP A 9 15.49 -19.42 -5.49
N ALA A 10 14.98 -19.30 -4.27
CA ALA A 10 13.55 -19.14 -4.01
C ALA A 10 13.03 -17.77 -4.45
N ALA A 11 13.80 -16.70 -4.22
CA ALA A 11 13.49 -15.35 -4.71
C ALA A 11 13.45 -15.29 -6.26
N LYS A 12 14.41 -15.95 -6.92
CA LYS A 12 14.43 -16.09 -8.38
C LYS A 12 13.26 -16.93 -8.89
N TRP A 13 12.92 -18.01 -8.20
CA TRP A 13 11.74 -18.81 -8.50
C TRP A 13 10.44 -18.02 -8.35
N TRP A 14 10.33 -17.16 -7.34
CA TRP A 14 9.19 -16.26 -7.18
C TRP A 14 9.11 -15.27 -8.33
N SER A 15 10.24 -14.64 -8.67
CA SER A 15 10.34 -13.70 -9.79
C SER A 15 9.90 -14.31 -11.12
N SER A 16 10.24 -15.57 -11.38
CA SER A 16 9.83 -16.27 -12.62
C SER A 16 8.32 -16.50 -12.73
N LYS A 17 7.57 -16.39 -11.63
CA LYS A 17 6.10 -16.48 -11.68
C LYS A 17 5.46 -15.30 -12.38
N PHE A 18 6.19 -14.18 -12.55
CA PHE A 18 5.71 -12.99 -13.26
C PHE A 18 5.92 -13.02 -14.78
N GLU A 19 6.42 -14.13 -15.32
CA GLU A 19 6.46 -14.33 -16.77
C GLU A 19 5.05 -14.19 -17.39
N PRO A 20 4.88 -13.49 -18.53
CA PRO A 20 3.56 -13.21 -19.09
C PRO A 20 2.76 -14.47 -19.46
N SER A 21 3.46 -15.57 -19.75
CA SER A 21 2.86 -16.88 -20.04
C SER A 21 2.05 -17.43 -18.86
N HIS A 22 2.34 -17.02 -17.62
CA HIS A 22 1.54 -17.38 -16.44
C HIS A 22 0.28 -16.53 -16.26
N PHE A 23 0.13 -15.43 -17.02
CA PHE A 23 -1.01 -14.52 -16.98
C PHE A 23 -1.62 -14.32 -18.38
N PRO A 24 -2.11 -15.40 -19.03
CA PRO A 24 -2.67 -15.29 -20.35
C PRO A 24 -3.90 -14.38 -20.36
N GLY A 25 -3.99 -13.50 -21.37
CA GLY A 25 -5.14 -12.59 -21.57
C GLY A 25 -5.06 -11.25 -20.85
N PHE A 26 -3.94 -10.94 -20.18
CA PHE A 26 -3.78 -9.69 -19.44
C PHE A 26 -2.82 -8.69 -20.09
N ASP A 27 -2.14 -9.02 -21.19
CA ASP A 27 -1.28 -8.12 -22.00
C ASP A 27 -0.35 -7.18 -21.21
N GLY A 28 0.12 -7.62 -20.03
CA GLY A 28 0.98 -6.80 -19.16
C GLY A 28 0.25 -5.72 -18.36
N LEU A 29 -1.09 -5.69 -18.36
CA LEU A 29 -1.95 -4.74 -17.63
C LEU A 29 -2.31 -5.18 -16.20
N VAL A 30 -1.66 -6.22 -15.67
CA VAL A 30 -1.89 -6.71 -14.29
C VAL A 30 -0.75 -6.33 -13.38
N ASP A 31 -1.04 -5.44 -12.44
CA ASP A 31 -0.18 -5.10 -11.32
C ASP A 31 -0.48 -5.97 -10.09
N ILE A 32 0.39 -5.91 -9.08
CA ILE A 32 0.42 -6.91 -8.01
C ILE A 32 0.15 -6.28 -6.64
N TRP A 33 -0.62 -7.01 -5.83
CA TRP A 33 -0.80 -6.70 -4.41
C TRP A 33 -0.17 -7.82 -3.57
N ASN A 34 0.87 -7.49 -2.81
CA ASN A 34 1.48 -8.38 -1.82
C ASN A 34 0.87 -8.08 -0.44
N ASP A 35 -0.02 -8.97 -0.01
CA ASP A 35 -0.64 -8.92 1.31
C ASP A 35 -0.11 -10.07 2.19
N MET A 36 -0.41 -10.02 3.49
CA MET A 36 -0.09 -11.07 4.45
C MET A 36 1.42 -11.35 4.59
N ASN A 37 2.26 -10.38 4.22
CA ASN A 37 3.70 -10.53 4.03
C ASN A 37 4.54 -10.16 5.25
N GLU A 38 3.97 -10.08 6.45
CA GLU A 38 4.73 -9.87 7.69
C GLU A 38 5.74 -10.97 8.03
N PRO A 39 5.49 -12.29 7.86
CA PRO A 39 4.33 -13.03 7.32
C PRO A 39 3.19 -13.21 8.33
N SER A 40 1.95 -13.19 7.86
CA SER A 40 0.79 -13.53 8.67
C SER A 40 0.59 -15.05 8.75
N VAL A 41 0.72 -15.61 9.95
CA VAL A 41 0.58 -17.04 10.27
C VAL A 41 -0.53 -17.19 11.30
N PHE A 42 -1.74 -17.61 10.88
CA PHE A 42 -2.92 -17.60 11.77
C PHE A 42 -2.77 -18.42 13.05
N SER A 43 -2.04 -19.53 13.01
CA SER A 43 -1.77 -20.38 14.17
C SER A 43 -0.43 -20.08 14.85
N GLY A 44 0.27 -19.04 14.41
CA GLY A 44 1.61 -18.69 14.89
C GLY A 44 1.57 -17.76 16.10
N PRO A 45 2.67 -17.65 16.86
CA PRO A 45 2.78 -16.66 17.94
C PRO A 45 2.59 -15.26 17.38
N GLU A 46 1.76 -14.44 18.03
CA GLU A 46 1.47 -13.06 17.59
C GLU A 46 0.98 -12.98 16.12
N VAL A 47 0.37 -14.06 15.62
CA VAL A 47 -0.08 -14.21 14.22
C VAL A 47 1.07 -14.12 13.21
N THR A 48 2.29 -14.53 13.60
CA THR A 48 3.45 -14.58 12.71
C THR A 48 4.32 -15.83 12.91
N ALA A 49 5.43 -15.94 12.17
CA ALA A 49 6.29 -17.10 12.22
C ALA A 49 7.07 -17.18 13.56
N PRO A 50 7.30 -18.40 14.09
CA PRO A 50 8.15 -18.63 15.27
C PRO A 50 9.55 -18.02 15.11
N ARG A 51 10.08 -17.45 16.19
CA ARG A 51 11.36 -16.73 16.20
C ARG A 51 12.57 -17.58 15.84
N ASP A 52 12.51 -18.87 16.14
CA ASP A 52 13.54 -19.90 15.92
C ASP A 52 13.39 -20.63 14.57
N MET A 53 12.38 -20.27 13.77
CA MET A 53 12.28 -20.74 12.38
C MET A 53 13.55 -20.35 11.62
N LYS A 54 14.11 -21.30 10.86
CA LYS A 54 15.33 -21.10 10.09
C LYS A 54 15.02 -20.66 8.66
N HIS A 55 15.72 -19.62 8.23
CA HIS A 55 15.84 -19.16 6.85
C HIS A 55 17.15 -19.67 6.23
N TYR A 56 17.33 -19.38 4.95
CA TYR A 56 18.55 -19.64 4.19
C TYR A 56 19.79 -19.18 4.94
N GLY A 57 20.81 -20.04 4.97
CA GLY A 57 22.06 -19.76 5.69
C GLY A 57 21.98 -19.88 7.21
N ASP A 58 20.99 -20.62 7.74
CA ASP A 58 20.79 -20.85 9.18
C ASP A 58 20.41 -19.60 10.00
N VAL A 59 19.97 -18.54 9.30
CA VAL A 59 19.48 -17.29 9.91
C VAL A 59 18.16 -17.56 10.62
N GLU A 60 18.02 -17.13 11.87
CA GLU A 60 16.75 -17.24 12.59
C GLU A 60 15.76 -16.17 12.16
N HIS A 61 14.46 -16.48 12.21
CA HIS A 61 13.42 -15.53 11.86
C HIS A 61 13.49 -14.24 12.70
N ARG A 62 13.94 -14.31 13.96
CA ARG A 62 14.15 -13.12 14.80
C ARG A 62 15.11 -12.08 14.20
N ASP A 63 16.07 -12.52 13.39
CA ASP A 63 17.08 -11.64 12.79
C ASP A 63 16.59 -11.04 11.46
N LEU A 64 15.59 -11.66 10.84
CA LEU A 64 15.07 -11.30 9.51
C LEU A 64 13.66 -10.70 9.53
N HIS A 65 12.87 -10.92 10.59
CA HIS A 65 11.42 -10.75 10.64
C HIS A 65 10.92 -9.50 9.88
N ASN A 66 11.40 -8.31 10.25
CA ASN A 66 10.95 -7.05 9.65
C ASN A 66 11.37 -6.85 8.18
N MET A 67 12.37 -7.58 7.69
CA MET A 67 12.79 -7.54 6.29
C MET A 67 12.05 -8.55 5.41
N TYR A 68 11.34 -9.52 5.99
CA TYR A 68 10.69 -10.59 5.22
C TYR A 68 9.70 -10.02 4.18
N GLY A 69 8.83 -9.09 4.58
CA GLY A 69 7.88 -8.43 3.68
C GLY A 69 8.56 -7.61 2.58
N PHE A 70 9.65 -6.90 2.93
CA PHE A 70 10.49 -6.19 1.97
C PHE A 70 11.09 -7.13 0.92
N LEU A 71 11.59 -8.30 1.32
CA LEU A 71 12.20 -9.28 0.41
C LEU A 71 11.17 -9.88 -0.55
N MET A 72 9.95 -10.16 -0.08
CA MET A 72 8.84 -10.57 -0.94
C MET A 72 8.55 -9.50 -2.01
N THR A 73 8.38 -8.24 -1.58
CA THR A 73 8.06 -7.15 -2.49
C THR A 73 9.20 -6.85 -3.48
N LYS A 74 10.46 -6.90 -3.03
CA LYS A 74 11.63 -6.79 -3.91
C LYS A 74 11.66 -7.89 -4.96
N SER A 75 11.39 -9.14 -4.58
CA SER A 75 11.33 -10.27 -5.52
C SER A 75 10.19 -10.12 -6.53
N THR A 76 9.02 -9.62 -6.09
CA THR A 76 7.91 -9.28 -7.00
C THR A 76 8.32 -8.19 -8.00
N TYR A 77 9.01 -7.14 -7.54
CA TYR A 77 9.49 -6.06 -8.39
C TYR A 77 10.51 -6.54 -9.43
N GLU A 78 11.47 -7.38 -9.01
CA GLU A 78 12.47 -7.97 -9.91
C GLU A 78 11.82 -8.82 -10.99
N GLY A 79 10.82 -9.64 -10.65
CA GLY A 79 10.05 -10.40 -11.62
C GLY A 79 9.32 -9.50 -12.63
N LEU A 80 8.54 -8.53 -12.16
CA LEU A 80 7.79 -7.64 -13.05
C LEU A 80 8.71 -6.83 -13.97
N THR A 81 9.82 -6.30 -13.45
CA THR A 81 10.77 -5.51 -14.26
C THR A 81 11.54 -6.37 -15.27
N GLN A 82 11.90 -7.60 -14.91
CA GLN A 82 12.54 -8.54 -15.83
C GLN A 82 11.65 -8.87 -17.03
N TYR A 83 10.37 -9.15 -16.78
CA TYR A 83 9.45 -9.62 -17.83
C TYR A 83 8.66 -8.49 -18.51
N ARG A 84 8.74 -7.26 -17.99
CA ARG A 84 8.10 -6.06 -18.55
C ARG A 84 9.08 -4.87 -18.53
N PRO A 85 10.23 -4.95 -19.23
CA PRO A 85 11.32 -3.97 -19.09
C PRO A 85 10.97 -2.54 -19.49
N ASN A 86 9.91 -2.35 -20.29
CA ASN A 86 9.45 -1.04 -20.75
C ASN A 86 8.29 -0.47 -19.93
N THR A 87 7.90 -1.13 -18.84
CA THR A 87 6.76 -0.74 -18.01
C THR A 87 7.19 -0.65 -16.55
N ARG A 88 6.89 0.47 -15.89
CA ARG A 88 7.11 0.61 -14.44
C ARG A 88 6.05 -0.21 -13.69
N PRO A 89 6.43 -1.13 -12.80
CA PRO A 89 5.46 -1.92 -12.05
C PRO A 89 4.76 -1.05 -11.01
N PHE A 90 3.49 -1.35 -10.75
CA PHE A 90 2.83 -0.95 -9.52
C PHE A 90 2.70 -2.17 -8.61
N ILE A 91 3.25 -2.07 -7.39
CA ILE A 91 3.10 -3.08 -6.36
C ILE A 91 2.57 -2.41 -5.11
N LEU A 92 1.52 -2.97 -4.53
CA LEU A 92 1.04 -2.59 -3.20
C LEU A 92 1.55 -3.60 -2.16
N THR A 93 2.06 -3.14 -1.02
CA THR A 93 2.55 -4.01 0.07
C THR A 93 1.97 -3.65 1.43
N ARG A 94 1.75 -4.65 2.29
CA ARG A 94 1.30 -4.42 3.67
C ARG A 94 2.48 -4.20 4.61
N SER A 95 3.39 -5.16 4.62
CA SER A 95 4.62 -5.11 5.40
C SER A 95 5.76 -4.51 4.58
N PHE A 96 6.51 -3.61 5.20
CA PHE A 96 7.61 -2.88 4.56
C PHE A 96 8.74 -2.59 5.55
N PHE A 97 9.91 -2.27 5.01
CA PHE A 97 11.11 -1.92 5.76
C PHE A 97 11.84 -0.74 5.10
N VAL A 98 12.95 -0.29 5.69
CA VAL A 98 13.81 0.73 5.08
C VAL A 98 14.23 0.26 3.68
N GLY A 99 13.93 1.07 2.66
CA GLY A 99 14.20 0.75 1.27
C GLY A 99 13.01 0.24 0.47
N SER A 100 11.87 -0.07 1.10
CA SER A 100 10.64 -0.49 0.40
C SER A 100 10.12 0.54 -0.58
N GLN A 101 10.38 1.84 -0.37
CA GLN A 101 9.94 2.92 -1.26
C GLN A 101 10.46 2.79 -2.70
N ARG A 102 11.52 2.02 -2.92
CA ARG A 102 12.07 1.76 -4.27
C ARG A 102 11.21 0.80 -5.10
N HIS A 103 10.33 0.03 -4.47
CA HIS A 103 9.68 -1.12 -5.11
C HIS A 103 8.16 -1.06 -5.09
N CYS A 104 7.54 -0.24 -4.23
CA CYS A 104 6.11 -0.36 -3.95
C CYS A 104 5.46 0.89 -3.37
N ALA A 105 4.13 0.92 -3.47
CA ALA A 105 3.25 1.65 -2.58
C ALA A 105 2.92 0.80 -1.34
N ALA A 106 2.52 1.46 -0.25
CA ALA A 106 2.04 0.82 0.97
C ALA A 106 0.64 1.31 1.35
N TRP A 107 -0.03 0.59 2.25
CA TRP A 107 -1.21 1.12 2.95
C TRP A 107 -1.18 0.76 4.42
N THR A 108 -1.98 1.46 5.22
CA THR A 108 -1.98 1.35 6.69
C THR A 108 -2.68 0.08 7.23
N GLY A 109 -2.93 -0.92 6.38
CA GLY A 109 -3.62 -2.15 6.79
C GLY A 109 -5.10 -1.96 7.08
N ASP A 110 -5.63 -2.89 7.87
CA ASP A 110 -7.05 -3.10 8.11
C ASP A 110 -7.63 -2.08 9.12
N ASN A 111 -7.91 -0.87 8.65
CA ASN A 111 -8.55 0.19 9.43
C ASN A 111 -10.07 -0.04 9.57
N MET A 112 -10.74 0.77 10.39
CA MET A 112 -12.19 0.70 10.61
C MET A 112 -12.91 1.87 9.97
N SER A 113 -14.15 1.64 9.53
CA SER A 113 -15.01 2.68 8.98
C SER A 113 -15.60 3.58 10.07
N LYS A 114 -14.72 4.32 10.77
CA LYS A 114 -15.02 5.21 11.91
C LYS A 114 -14.32 6.56 11.80
N TRP A 115 -14.83 7.58 12.48
CA TRP A 115 -14.25 8.93 12.50
C TRP A 115 -12.85 8.98 13.12
N GLU A 116 -12.61 8.18 14.17
CA GLU A 116 -11.31 8.11 14.84
C GLU A 116 -10.25 7.57 13.89
N HIS A 117 -10.60 6.55 13.09
CA HIS A 117 -9.69 5.99 12.09
C HIS A 117 -9.45 6.95 10.93
N LEU A 118 -10.46 7.70 10.49
CA LEU A 118 -10.26 8.79 9.53
C LEU A 118 -9.27 9.83 10.07
N ARG A 119 -9.44 10.25 11.32
CA ARG A 119 -8.52 11.21 11.95
C ARG A 119 -7.09 10.67 12.06
N MET A 120 -6.94 9.38 12.35
CA MET A 120 -5.63 8.73 12.48
C MET A 120 -4.88 8.59 11.16
N THR A 121 -5.53 8.65 9.99
CA THR A 121 -4.82 8.55 8.71
C THR A 121 -3.80 9.67 8.56
N ILE A 122 -4.14 10.90 8.94
CA ILE A 122 -3.26 12.06 8.77
C ILE A 122 -1.90 11.86 9.48
N PRO A 123 -1.83 11.66 10.82
CA PRO A 123 -0.56 11.47 11.48
C PRO A 123 0.17 10.20 11.02
N MET A 124 -0.55 9.11 10.69
CA MET A 124 0.08 7.89 10.17
C MET A 124 0.75 8.14 8.82
N LEU A 125 0.06 8.72 7.85
CA LEU A 125 0.62 8.91 6.50
C LEU A 125 1.75 9.94 6.52
N LEU A 126 1.66 10.97 7.37
CA LEU A 126 2.75 11.93 7.56
C LEU A 126 3.98 11.31 8.20
N SER A 127 3.82 10.45 9.21
CA SER A 127 4.96 9.77 9.85
C SER A 127 5.69 8.83 8.89
N HIS A 128 4.96 8.13 8.03
CA HIS A 128 5.54 7.29 6.99
C HIS A 128 6.22 8.11 5.91
N SER A 129 5.61 9.24 5.52
CA SER A 129 6.17 10.14 4.50
C SER A 129 7.53 10.70 4.92
N ILE A 130 7.67 11.15 6.18
CA ILE A 130 8.97 11.62 6.70
C ILE A 130 9.99 10.48 6.88
N ALA A 131 9.53 9.25 7.10
CA ALA A 131 10.37 8.06 7.17
C ALA A 131 10.75 7.50 5.78
N GLY A 132 10.33 8.15 4.69
CA GLY A 132 10.67 7.79 3.32
C GLY A 132 9.69 6.82 2.63
N ILE A 133 8.63 6.38 3.30
CA ILE A 133 7.53 5.62 2.68
C ILE A 133 6.48 6.61 2.19
N THR A 134 6.72 7.15 0.99
CA THR A 134 6.02 8.34 0.47
C THR A 134 4.80 8.02 -0.38
N PHE A 135 4.72 6.82 -0.97
CA PHE A 135 3.56 6.34 -1.71
C PHE A 135 2.66 5.49 -0.80
N ILE A 136 1.86 6.14 0.04
CA ILE A 136 1.10 5.49 1.10
C ILE A 136 -0.33 6.04 1.22
N GLY A 137 -1.25 5.19 1.67
CA GLY A 137 -2.66 5.52 1.85
C GLY A 137 -3.35 4.67 2.91
N ALA A 138 -4.63 4.93 3.10
CA ALA A 138 -5.50 4.16 3.98
C ALA A 138 -6.78 3.79 3.23
N ASP A 139 -7.44 2.71 3.64
CA ASP A 139 -8.63 2.23 2.94
C ASP A 139 -9.83 3.16 3.16
N ILE A 140 -10.55 3.42 2.07
CA ILE A 140 -11.69 4.33 2.02
C ILE A 140 -12.99 3.52 1.92
N PRO A 141 -14.00 3.79 2.76
CA PRO A 141 -14.01 4.62 3.97
C PRO A 141 -13.55 3.88 5.23
N GLY A 142 -12.77 2.81 5.09
CA GLY A 142 -12.28 1.96 6.18
C GLY A 142 -12.58 0.49 5.91
N PHE A 143 -11.65 -0.41 6.19
CA PHE A 143 -11.76 -1.82 5.84
C PHE A 143 -12.90 -2.53 6.59
N PHE A 144 -12.85 -2.52 7.93
CA PHE A 144 -13.86 -3.15 8.78
C PHE A 144 -15.09 -2.27 9.01
N PHE A 145 -16.23 -2.94 9.20
CA PHE A 145 -17.55 -2.37 9.51
C PHE A 145 -18.15 -1.50 8.40
N ASN A 146 -19.47 -1.31 8.47
CA ASN A 146 -20.15 -0.33 7.62
C ASN A 146 -19.97 1.07 8.22
N PRO A 147 -19.81 2.11 7.39
CA PRO A 147 -19.83 3.49 7.88
C PRO A 147 -21.15 3.78 8.59
N GLU A 148 -21.08 4.46 9.74
CA GLU A 148 -22.27 4.83 10.54
C GLU A 148 -23.20 5.78 9.77
N THR A 149 -22.61 6.66 8.94
CA THR A 149 -23.34 7.62 8.10
C THR A 149 -22.71 7.74 6.72
N GLU A 150 -23.48 8.17 5.72
CA GLU A 150 -22.93 8.54 4.42
C GLU A 150 -22.03 9.79 4.50
N GLU A 151 -22.25 10.67 5.49
CA GLU A 151 -21.35 11.80 5.74
C GLU A 151 -19.92 11.34 6.00
N LEU A 152 -19.74 10.31 6.85
CA LEU A 152 -18.42 9.73 7.11
C LEU A 152 -17.75 9.27 5.81
N VAL A 153 -18.51 8.67 4.89
CA VAL A 153 -17.99 8.25 3.58
C VAL A 153 -17.51 9.46 2.79
N VAL A 154 -18.33 10.51 2.69
CA VAL A 154 -17.94 11.75 2.00
C VAL A 154 -16.66 12.33 2.60
N ARG A 155 -16.52 12.37 3.93
CA ARG A 155 -15.31 12.89 4.60
C ARG A 155 -14.07 12.02 4.38
N TRP A 156 -14.25 10.70 4.31
CA TRP A 156 -13.18 9.78 3.93
C TRP A 156 -12.66 10.06 2.53
N TYR A 157 -13.54 10.26 1.55
CA TYR A 157 -13.13 10.65 0.20
C TYR A 157 -12.44 12.02 0.20
N GLN A 158 -13.04 13.03 0.83
CA GLN A 158 -12.50 14.40 0.89
C GLN A 158 -11.13 14.49 1.56
N THR A 159 -10.86 13.67 2.56
CA THR A 159 -9.55 13.61 3.23
C THR A 159 -8.56 12.84 2.36
N SER A 160 -8.98 11.69 1.83
CA SER A 160 -8.09 10.77 1.11
C SER A 160 -7.72 11.24 -0.28
N VAL A 161 -8.41 12.24 -0.83
CA VAL A 161 -8.01 12.92 -2.07
C VAL A 161 -6.58 13.48 -2.00
N PHE A 162 -6.05 13.70 -0.80
CA PHE A 162 -4.68 14.15 -0.56
C PHE A 162 -3.69 13.03 -0.17
N HIS A 163 -4.16 11.80 0.04
CA HIS A 163 -3.28 10.65 0.27
C HIS A 163 -2.50 10.34 -1.01
N THR A 164 -1.24 9.93 -0.93
CA THR A 164 -0.46 9.64 -2.13
C THR A 164 -0.93 8.35 -2.80
N PHE A 165 -1.42 7.37 -2.03
CA PHE A 165 -2.19 6.22 -2.51
C PHE A 165 -3.68 6.35 -2.16
N PHE A 166 -4.57 6.18 -3.17
CA PHE A 166 -6.01 6.45 -3.06
C PHE A 166 -6.83 5.23 -3.52
N ARG A 167 -7.39 4.48 -2.56
CA ARG A 167 -8.08 3.20 -2.79
C ARG A 167 -9.37 3.06 -1.96
N GLY A 168 -10.47 2.71 -2.62
CA GLY A 168 -11.64 2.15 -1.95
C GLY A 168 -11.46 0.66 -1.69
N HIS A 169 -11.60 0.21 -0.44
CA HIS A 169 -11.46 -1.20 -0.07
C HIS A 169 -12.35 -1.57 1.12
N ALA A 170 -12.64 -2.87 1.27
CA ALA A 170 -13.70 -3.32 2.14
C ALA A 170 -13.55 -4.77 2.59
N HIS A 171 -13.84 -5.02 3.87
CA HIS A 171 -13.93 -6.37 4.43
C HIS A 171 -15.14 -7.13 3.85
N LEU A 172 -15.01 -8.46 3.80
CA LEU A 172 -15.99 -9.40 3.24
C LEU A 172 -17.42 -9.18 3.77
N ASP A 173 -17.56 -8.94 5.07
CA ASP A 173 -18.86 -8.82 5.75
C ASP A 173 -19.52 -7.43 5.61
N THR A 174 -18.91 -6.51 4.87
CA THR A 174 -19.45 -5.16 4.69
C THR A 174 -20.45 -5.10 3.54
N LYS A 175 -21.38 -4.15 3.60
CA LYS A 175 -22.29 -3.87 2.49
C LYS A 175 -21.48 -3.34 1.30
N ARG A 176 -21.99 -3.58 0.09
CA ARG A 176 -21.47 -2.95 -1.13
C ARG A 176 -21.48 -1.43 -0.97
N ARG A 177 -20.38 -0.80 -1.40
CA ARG A 177 -20.11 0.62 -1.18
C ARG A 177 -19.30 1.24 -2.31
N GLU A 178 -19.49 0.71 -3.51
CA GLU A 178 -19.06 1.44 -4.70
C GLU A 178 -19.73 2.82 -4.72
N PRO A 179 -19.07 3.90 -5.17
CA PRO A 179 -19.59 5.27 -5.03
C PRO A 179 -21.04 5.51 -5.50
N TRP A 180 -21.50 4.73 -6.49
CA TRP A 180 -22.84 4.83 -7.06
C TRP A 180 -23.93 4.10 -6.26
N THR A 181 -23.59 3.37 -5.19
CA THR A 181 -24.57 2.69 -4.32
C THR A 181 -25.16 3.59 -3.24
N PHE A 182 -24.57 4.77 -3.02
CA PHE A 182 -25.02 5.74 -2.02
C PHE A 182 -26.13 6.66 -2.56
N SER A 183 -26.74 7.44 -1.66
CA SER A 183 -27.72 8.46 -2.03
C SER A 183 -27.18 9.46 -3.07
N GLU A 184 -28.08 10.08 -3.84
CA GLU A 184 -27.71 11.04 -4.89
C GLU A 184 -26.77 12.16 -4.38
N PRO A 185 -27.05 12.83 -3.24
CA PRO A 185 -26.14 13.86 -2.71
C PRO A 185 -24.73 13.33 -2.40
N THR A 186 -24.64 12.17 -1.77
CA THR A 186 -23.36 11.53 -1.42
C THR A 186 -22.58 11.12 -2.68
N LYS A 187 -23.26 10.51 -3.64
CA LYS A 187 -22.67 10.13 -4.94
C LYS A 187 -22.10 11.36 -5.67
N LEU A 188 -22.84 12.47 -5.69
CA LEU A 188 -22.38 13.73 -6.31
C LEU A 188 -21.17 14.30 -5.56
N ALA A 189 -21.18 14.30 -4.23
CA ALA A 189 -20.04 14.76 -3.43
C ALA A 189 -18.78 13.92 -3.67
N ILE A 190 -18.91 12.58 -3.69
CA ILE A 190 -17.79 11.67 -4.00
C ILE A 190 -17.27 11.91 -5.42
N ARG A 191 -18.17 12.07 -6.40
CA ARG A 191 -17.78 12.35 -7.80
C ARG A 191 -16.97 13.64 -7.90
N ASP A 192 -17.37 14.70 -7.19
CA ASP A 192 -16.69 15.99 -7.25
C ASP A 192 -15.29 15.92 -6.59
N VAL A 193 -15.13 15.13 -5.53
CA VAL A 193 -13.82 14.83 -4.93
C VAL A 193 -12.92 14.01 -5.87
N ILE A 194 -13.47 12.99 -6.53
CA ILE A 194 -12.71 12.20 -7.51
C ILE A 194 -12.28 13.12 -8.66
N ARG A 195 -13.15 13.98 -9.18
CA ARG A 195 -12.77 14.96 -10.21
C ARG A 195 -11.65 15.88 -9.74
N LEU A 196 -11.71 16.35 -8.49
CA LEU A 196 -10.62 17.13 -7.88
C LEU A 196 -9.29 16.36 -7.88
N ARG A 197 -9.29 15.08 -7.51
CA ARG A 197 -8.09 14.21 -7.59
C ARG A 197 -7.51 14.21 -9.00
N TYR A 198 -8.36 14.01 -10.00
CA TYR A 198 -7.94 13.92 -11.41
C TYR A 198 -7.35 15.25 -11.90
N THR A 199 -7.92 16.38 -11.49
CA THR A 199 -7.35 17.72 -11.77
C THR A 199 -5.95 17.89 -11.17
N TYR A 200 -5.68 17.30 -10.00
CA TYR A 200 -4.36 17.36 -9.35
C TYR A 200 -3.36 16.31 -9.81
N LEU A 201 -3.70 15.39 -10.71
CA LEU A 201 -2.74 14.38 -11.18
C LEU A 201 -1.42 14.96 -11.72
N PRO A 202 -1.40 16.06 -12.51
CA PRO A 202 -0.14 16.65 -12.96
C PRO A 202 0.74 17.14 -11.79
N LEU A 203 0.13 17.75 -10.77
CA LEU A 203 0.84 18.18 -9.56
C LEU A 203 1.36 16.97 -8.78
N LEU A 204 0.52 15.95 -8.55
CA LEU A 204 0.93 14.76 -7.82
C LEU A 204 2.08 14.04 -8.52
N TYR A 205 2.03 13.91 -9.85
CA TYR A 205 3.09 13.30 -10.64
C TYR A 205 4.39 14.10 -10.55
N LYS A 206 4.32 15.44 -10.61
CA LYS A 206 5.46 16.31 -10.38
C LYS A 206 6.07 16.10 -8.99
N LEU A 207 5.25 16.02 -7.94
CA LEU A 207 5.73 15.80 -6.57
C LEU A 207 6.40 14.43 -6.41
N PHE A 208 5.89 13.38 -7.07
CA PHE A 208 6.56 12.08 -7.10
C PHE A 208 7.88 12.12 -7.88
N TYR A 209 7.96 12.90 -8.95
CA TYR A 209 9.20 13.11 -9.68
C TYR A 209 10.24 13.86 -8.81
N GLU A 210 9.83 14.91 -8.09
CA GLU A 210 10.70 15.58 -7.11
C GLU A 210 11.13 14.64 -5.97
N ASN A 211 10.23 13.77 -5.52
CA ASN A 211 10.52 12.75 -4.52
C ASN A 211 11.60 11.77 -5.00
N GLU A 212 11.51 11.30 -6.24
CA GLU A 212 12.51 10.42 -6.84
C GLU A 212 13.89 11.10 -6.92
N LEU A 213 13.93 12.39 -7.25
CA LEU A 213 15.20 13.12 -7.41
C LEU A 213 15.87 13.52 -6.08
N SER A 214 15.08 13.81 -5.04
CA SER A 214 15.58 14.47 -3.82
C SER A 214 15.21 13.80 -2.51
N GLY A 215 14.31 12.81 -2.54
CA GLY A 215 13.71 12.22 -1.34
C GLY A 215 12.63 13.07 -0.67
N MET A 216 12.36 14.30 -1.16
CA MET A 216 11.33 15.18 -0.60
C MET A 216 9.93 14.56 -0.75
N PRO A 217 9.17 14.28 0.32
CA PRO A 217 7.90 13.57 0.22
C PRO A 217 6.80 14.45 -0.41
N PRO A 218 5.84 13.88 -1.18
CA PRO A 218 4.70 14.64 -1.69
C PRO A 218 3.76 15.17 -0.59
N MET A 219 3.56 14.38 0.47
CA MET A 219 2.75 14.74 1.65
C MET A 219 3.69 15.16 2.78
N ARG A 220 3.54 16.39 3.30
CA ARG A 220 4.51 17.00 4.24
C ARG A 220 3.81 17.55 5.48
N PRO A 221 4.37 17.36 6.69
CA PRO A 221 3.89 18.08 7.86
C PRO A 221 4.29 19.56 7.75
N LEU A 222 3.52 20.45 8.40
CA LEU A 222 3.74 21.89 8.30
C LEU A 222 5.15 22.30 8.72
N TRP A 223 5.67 21.74 9.82
CA TRP A 223 7.02 22.05 10.33
C TRP A 223 8.15 21.74 9.34
N MET A 224 7.93 20.85 8.37
CA MET A 224 8.92 20.57 7.31
C MET A 224 9.02 21.72 6.30
N THR A 225 7.92 22.47 6.12
CA THR A 225 7.86 23.65 5.24
C THR A 225 8.17 24.94 6.01
N PHE A 226 7.78 24.98 7.28
CA PHE A 226 7.94 26.11 8.19
C PHE A 226 8.72 25.67 9.44
N PRO A 227 10.04 25.48 9.33
CA PRO A 227 10.85 24.95 10.44
C PRO A 227 11.09 25.95 11.58
N GLU A 228 10.77 27.22 11.39
CA GLU A 228 11.02 28.32 12.34
C GLU A 228 9.75 28.93 12.95
N ASP A 229 8.57 28.40 12.63
CA ASP A 229 7.27 28.83 13.21
C ASP A 229 7.02 28.18 14.59
#